data_AF-A0A382QX03-F1
#
_entry.id   AF-A0A382QX03-F1
#
_cell.length_a   1.000
_cell.length_b   1.000
_cell.length_c   1.000
_cell.angle_alpha   90.00
_cell.angle_beta   90.00
_cell.angle_gamma   90.00
#
_symmetry.space_group_name_H-M   'P 1'
#
loop_
_entity.id
_entity.type
_entity.pdbx_description
1 polymer ?
#
loop_
_entity_poly.entity_id
_entity_poly.type
_entity_poly.pdbx_seq_one_letter_code
_entity_poly.pdbx_strand_id
1 'polypeptide(L)'
;MVTEWTGAFVHMSEYEPKQPQLRPKTLSADSISLSKVRPARTAFPTPVILPNNPFTTTVSTTVTVTQPSHNFSSGDAIRFRDVQHAVGGVAISTLELETTLNGDITAAVTSLTLTDASAFPSSGYIYVQTKPTAAQTRAGKNTFTLSEVIKYTGKSTNTLTGLTRGSSAPIYGLTPQSST
;
A
#
# COMPACT_ATOMS: atom_id res chain seq x y z
N MET A 1 -18.31 -50.88 -50.74
CA MET A 1 -19.10 -49.66 -50.45
C MET A 1 -18.61 -49.07 -49.14
N VAL A 2 -18.54 -47.75 -49.02
CA VAL A 2 -18.12 -47.01 -47.81
C VAL A 2 -19.16 -45.94 -47.53
N THR A 3 -19.38 -45.62 -46.25
CA THR A 3 -20.27 -44.52 -45.86
C THR A 3 -19.50 -43.21 -45.85
N GLU A 4 -20.00 -42.20 -46.57
CA GLU A 4 -19.41 -40.86 -46.58
C GLU A 4 -19.83 -40.01 -45.39
N TRP A 5 -19.19 -38.85 -45.25
CA TRP A 5 -19.44 -37.90 -44.15
C TRP A 5 -20.86 -37.32 -44.13
N THR A 6 -21.61 -37.44 -45.23
CA THR A 6 -23.03 -37.08 -45.36
C THR A 6 -23.98 -38.22 -44.94
N GLY A 7 -23.47 -39.43 -44.70
CA GLY A 7 -24.24 -40.62 -44.34
C GLY A 7 -24.70 -41.49 -45.51
N ALA A 8 -24.38 -41.11 -46.76
CA ALA A 8 -24.69 -41.91 -47.95
C ALA A 8 -23.70 -43.08 -48.12
N PHE A 9 -24.18 -44.23 -48.64
CA PHE A 9 -23.33 -45.35 -49.03
C PHE A 9 -22.89 -45.19 -50.48
N VAL A 10 -21.59 -45.06 -50.71
CA VAL A 10 -21.00 -44.88 -52.04
C VAL A 10 -20.00 -45.99 -52.36
N HIS A 11 -19.62 -46.14 -53.64
CA HIS A 11 -18.48 -46.98 -54.00
C HIS A 11 -17.17 -46.31 -53.58
N MET A 12 -16.10 -47.08 -53.33
CA MET A 12 -14.81 -46.52 -52.87
C MET A 12 -14.19 -45.53 -53.86
N SER A 13 -14.50 -45.67 -55.15
CA SER A 13 -14.02 -44.74 -56.19
C SER A 13 -14.70 -43.38 -56.17
N GLU A 14 -15.85 -43.28 -55.51
CA GLU A 14 -16.65 -42.05 -55.41
C GLU A 14 -16.45 -41.37 -54.05
N TYR A 15 -15.74 -42.01 -53.11
CA TYR A 15 -15.56 -41.53 -51.75
C TYR A 15 -14.80 -40.19 -51.70
N GLU A 16 -15.47 -39.12 -51.27
CA GLU A 16 -14.82 -37.84 -50.96
C GLU A 16 -14.60 -37.65 -49.45
N PRO A 17 -13.33 -37.52 -48.99
CA PRO A 17 -13.03 -37.25 -47.59
C PRO A 17 -13.50 -35.84 -47.18
N LYS A 18 -14.08 -35.75 -45.98
CA LYS A 18 -14.56 -34.48 -45.41
C LYS A 18 -13.45 -33.42 -45.40
N GLN A 19 -13.75 -32.24 -45.95
CA GLN A 19 -12.79 -31.13 -45.92
C GLN A 19 -12.44 -30.73 -44.46
N PRO A 20 -11.17 -30.38 -44.18
CA PRO A 20 -10.77 -29.91 -42.86
C PRO A 20 -11.53 -28.63 -42.49
N GLN A 21 -12.17 -28.62 -41.32
CA GLN A 21 -12.82 -27.41 -40.82
C GLN A 21 -11.76 -26.34 -40.51
N LEU A 22 -11.92 -25.16 -41.13
CA LEU A 22 -11.11 -23.98 -40.82
C LEU A 22 -11.35 -23.58 -39.36
N ARG A 23 -10.32 -23.69 -38.53
CA ARG A 23 -10.36 -23.21 -37.15
C ARG A 23 -10.27 -21.68 -37.15
N PRO A 24 -11.24 -20.94 -36.59
CA PRO A 24 -11.14 -19.49 -36.44
C PRO A 24 -9.86 -19.12 -35.67
N LYS A 25 -9.11 -18.13 -36.16
CA LYS A 25 -7.93 -17.62 -35.46
C LYS A 25 -8.40 -16.88 -34.20
N THR A 26 -7.94 -17.30 -33.02
CA THR A 26 -8.37 -16.72 -31.74
C THR A 26 -7.86 -15.29 -31.50
N LEU A 27 -6.89 -14.83 -32.30
CA LEU A 27 -6.22 -13.54 -32.16
C LEU A 27 -5.91 -12.99 -33.55
N SER A 28 -6.25 -11.71 -33.78
CA SER A 28 -5.89 -10.98 -35.00
C SER A 28 -4.39 -10.66 -35.02
N ALA A 29 -3.82 -10.47 -36.22
CA ALA A 29 -2.42 -10.09 -36.42
C ALA A 29 -2.16 -8.59 -36.18
N ASP A 30 -2.99 -7.94 -35.37
CA ASP A 30 -2.87 -6.52 -35.06
C ASP A 30 -1.73 -6.27 -34.08
N SER A 31 -1.08 -5.11 -34.20
CA SER A 31 0.09 -4.71 -33.41
C SER A 31 -0.16 -4.64 -31.89
N ILE A 32 -1.42 -4.64 -31.45
CA ILE A 32 -1.82 -4.62 -30.03
C ILE A 32 -2.33 -5.97 -29.51
N SER A 33 -2.41 -6.99 -30.37
CA SER A 33 -2.95 -8.30 -30.02
C SER A 33 -1.92 -9.11 -29.22
N LEU A 34 -2.01 -9.03 -27.88
CA LEU A 34 -1.19 -9.84 -26.96
C LEU A 34 -1.93 -11.10 -26.53
N SER A 35 -1.33 -12.26 -26.79
CA SER A 35 -1.87 -13.55 -26.30
C SER A 35 -1.89 -13.67 -24.77
N LYS A 36 -1.09 -12.85 -24.07
CA LYS A 36 -1.03 -12.74 -22.62
C LYS A 36 -0.90 -11.27 -22.22
N VAL A 37 -2.02 -10.60 -22.02
CA VAL A 37 -2.02 -9.25 -21.43
C VAL A 37 -1.52 -9.35 -19.99
N ARG A 38 -0.54 -8.52 -19.63
CA ARG A 38 -0.16 -8.36 -18.22
C ARG A 38 -1.31 -7.66 -17.49
N PRO A 39 -1.83 -8.22 -16.39
CA PRO A 39 -2.80 -7.52 -15.56
C PRO A 39 -2.27 -6.16 -15.11
N ALA A 40 -3.15 -5.18 -15.00
CA ALA A 40 -2.81 -3.90 -14.40
C ALA A 40 -2.29 -4.13 -12.97
N ARG A 41 -1.21 -3.45 -12.60
CA ARG A 41 -0.72 -3.47 -11.22
C ARG A 41 -1.64 -2.61 -10.35
N THR A 42 -2.05 -3.11 -9.19
CA THR A 42 -2.69 -2.28 -8.17
C THR A 42 -1.69 -1.22 -7.68
N ALA A 43 -2.05 0.06 -7.80
CA ALA A 43 -1.22 1.15 -7.30
C ALA A 43 -1.20 1.15 -5.77
N PHE A 44 -0.06 1.52 -5.19
CA PHE A 44 0.01 1.77 -3.76
C PHE A 44 -0.74 3.07 -3.42
N PRO A 45 -1.30 3.19 -2.21
CA PRO A 45 -1.88 4.44 -1.74
C PRO A 45 -0.83 5.54 -1.76
N THR A 46 -1.20 6.71 -2.28
CA THR A 46 -0.38 7.92 -2.26
C THR A 46 -0.88 8.89 -1.19
N PRO A 47 -0.01 9.74 -0.63
CA PRO A 47 -0.45 10.85 0.21
C PRO A 47 -1.47 11.74 -0.52
N VAL A 48 -2.45 12.25 0.22
CA VAL A 48 -3.50 13.14 -0.31
C VAL A 48 -3.37 14.49 0.39
N ILE A 49 -3.42 15.57 -0.39
CA ILE A 49 -3.46 16.93 0.15
C ILE A 49 -4.87 17.19 0.66
N LEU A 50 -4.96 17.56 1.94
CA LEU A 50 -6.24 17.89 2.57
C LEU A 50 -6.75 19.26 2.08
N PRO A 51 -8.08 19.47 2.05
CA PRO A 51 -8.66 20.78 1.71
C PRO A 51 -8.25 21.85 2.73
N ASN A 52 -8.55 23.12 2.41
CA ASN A 52 -8.28 24.23 3.32
C ASN A 52 -9.07 24.07 4.63
N ASN A 53 -8.41 24.36 5.76
CA ASN A 53 -8.95 24.20 7.12
C ASN A 53 -9.64 22.83 7.35
N PRO A 54 -8.90 21.71 7.18
CA PRO A 54 -9.51 20.38 7.18
C PRO A 54 -9.81 19.84 8.58
N PHE A 55 -9.28 20.47 9.63
CA PHE A 55 -9.42 20.04 11.01
C PHE A 55 -10.45 20.88 11.75
N THR A 56 -11.33 20.20 12.48
CA THR A 56 -12.25 20.83 13.43
C THR A 56 -12.19 20.11 14.76
N THR A 57 -12.29 20.87 15.84
CA THR A 57 -12.29 20.36 17.21
C THR A 57 -13.58 20.79 17.88
N THR A 58 -14.35 19.84 18.36
CA THR A 58 -15.41 20.11 19.34
C THR A 58 -14.76 20.15 20.73
N VAL A 59 -15.48 20.55 21.78
CA VAL A 59 -15.00 20.64 23.19
C VAL A 59 -14.69 19.25 23.81
N SER A 60 -14.04 18.37 23.06
CA SER A 60 -13.75 16.97 23.35
C SER A 60 -12.31 16.65 22.97
N THR A 61 -11.84 15.46 23.32
CA THR A 61 -10.53 14.89 22.90
C THR A 61 -10.56 14.34 21.47
N THR A 62 -11.51 14.76 20.65
CA THR A 62 -11.73 14.25 19.29
C THR A 62 -11.49 15.36 18.28
N VAL A 63 -10.65 15.06 17.29
CA VAL A 63 -10.44 15.90 16.11
C VAL A 63 -11.22 15.30 14.96
N THR A 64 -12.07 16.10 14.32
CA THR A 64 -12.75 15.74 13.08
C THR A 64 -11.94 16.24 11.90
N VAL A 65 -11.69 15.37 10.93
CA VAL A 65 -10.89 15.68 9.73
C VAL A 65 -11.73 15.52 8.49
N THR A 66 -11.81 16.56 7.67
CA THR A 66 -12.51 16.53 6.39
C THR A 66 -11.55 16.16 5.28
N GLN A 67 -11.72 14.96 4.73
CA GLN A 67 -11.10 14.53 3.48
C GLN A 67 -12.19 14.00 2.54
N PRO A 68 -12.44 14.66 1.39
CA PRO A 68 -13.37 14.15 0.40
C PRO A 68 -12.98 12.75 -0.09
N SER A 69 -13.98 11.86 -0.25
CA SER A 69 -13.82 10.51 -0.82
C SER A 69 -12.73 9.67 -0.14
N HIS A 70 -12.63 9.73 1.19
CA HIS A 70 -11.51 9.14 1.91
C HIS A 70 -11.54 7.62 2.00
N ASN A 71 -12.71 6.98 1.93
CA ASN A 71 -12.90 5.52 2.02
C ASN A 71 -12.27 4.82 3.25
N PHE A 72 -11.73 5.59 4.20
CA PHE A 72 -11.23 5.06 5.47
C PHE A 72 -12.36 4.45 6.31
N SER A 73 -11.99 3.42 7.04
CA SER A 73 -12.80 2.67 7.98
C SER A 73 -12.28 2.84 9.40
N SER A 74 -13.12 2.52 10.40
CA SER A 74 -12.69 2.51 11.80
C SER A 74 -11.51 1.56 12.01
N GLY A 75 -10.47 2.03 12.68
CA GLY A 75 -9.25 1.25 12.95
C GLY A 75 -8.16 1.39 11.88
N ASP A 76 -8.42 2.09 10.77
CA ASP A 76 -7.38 2.46 9.81
C ASP A 76 -6.33 3.37 10.45
N ALA A 77 -5.07 3.13 10.11
CA ALA A 77 -3.95 3.94 10.57
C ALA A 77 -3.65 5.03 9.54
N ILE A 78 -3.83 6.29 9.94
CA ILE A 78 -3.54 7.47 9.13
C ILE A 78 -2.39 8.27 9.75
N ARG A 79 -1.66 9.02 8.93
CA ARG A 79 -0.63 9.95 9.38
C ARG A 79 -0.87 11.32 8.76
N PHE A 80 -0.83 12.35 9.59
CA PHE A 80 -0.74 13.73 9.15
C PHE A 80 0.73 14.15 9.08
N ARG A 81 1.06 14.96 8.09
CA ARG A 81 2.38 15.55 7.88
C ARG A 81 2.22 16.98 7.39
N ASP A 82 3.26 17.78 7.58
CA ASP A 82 3.34 19.17 7.17
C ASP A 82 2.17 20.03 7.71
N VAL A 83 1.72 19.76 8.93
CA VAL A 83 0.69 20.52 9.63
C VAL A 83 1.27 21.87 10.04
N GLN A 84 0.76 22.93 9.43
CA GLN A 84 1.35 24.27 9.56
C GLN A 84 1.02 24.97 10.90
N HIS A 85 -0.13 24.66 11.49
CA HIS A 85 -0.63 25.36 12.67
C HIS A 85 -1.32 24.39 13.62
N ALA A 86 -1.26 24.67 14.92
CA ALA A 86 -2.08 24.00 15.92
C ALA A 86 -3.57 24.25 15.64
N VAL A 87 -4.40 23.25 15.87
CA VAL A 87 -5.85 23.31 15.58
C VAL A 87 -6.64 23.01 16.85
N GLY A 88 -7.46 23.98 17.28
CA GLY A 88 -8.37 23.75 18.41
C GLY A 88 -7.70 23.45 19.75
N GLY A 89 -6.50 23.98 19.98
CA GLY A 89 -5.70 23.67 21.17
C GLY A 89 -4.92 22.35 21.08
N VAL A 90 -5.06 21.59 19.98
CA VAL A 90 -4.23 20.41 19.71
C VAL A 90 -2.91 20.85 19.08
N ALA A 91 -1.82 20.54 19.76
CA ALA A 91 -0.47 20.82 19.29
C ALA A 91 -0.12 20.01 18.03
N ILE A 92 0.75 20.57 17.18
CA ILE A 92 1.23 19.93 15.95
C ILE A 92 1.89 18.57 16.25
N SER A 93 2.67 18.49 17.32
CA SER A 93 3.32 17.23 17.75
C SER A 93 2.33 16.09 18.03
N THR A 94 1.13 16.40 18.50
CA THR A 94 0.07 15.43 18.73
C THR A 94 -0.61 14.97 17.43
N LEU A 95 -0.65 15.82 16.41
CA LEU A 95 -1.25 15.49 15.11
C LEU A 95 -0.31 14.67 14.24
N GLU A 96 0.96 15.04 14.19
CA GLU A 96 1.95 14.40 13.32
C GLU A 96 2.59 13.16 13.95
N LEU A 97 2.73 13.16 15.29
CA LEU A 97 3.43 12.11 16.04
C LEU A 97 4.83 11.83 15.46
N GLU A 98 5.56 12.90 15.16
CA GLU A 98 6.92 12.82 14.62
C GLU A 98 7.97 13.09 15.71
N THR A 99 9.01 12.26 15.73
CA THR A 99 10.13 12.35 16.65
C THR A 99 11.36 11.66 16.05
N THR A 100 12.50 11.78 16.71
CA THR A 100 13.74 11.11 16.31
C THR A 100 14.00 9.86 17.15
N LEU A 101 14.64 8.87 16.54
CA LEU A 101 15.14 7.70 17.27
C LEU A 101 16.29 8.15 18.18
N ASN A 102 16.28 7.67 19.42
CA ASN A 102 17.35 7.88 20.38
C ASN A 102 18.17 6.57 20.55
N GLY A 103 18.79 6.16 19.45
CA GLY A 103 19.55 4.92 19.35
C GLY A 103 19.33 4.22 18.01
N ASP A 104 20.24 3.29 17.70
CA ASP A 104 20.18 2.52 16.47
C ASP A 104 19.07 1.46 16.54
N ILE A 105 18.44 1.21 15.39
CA ILE A 105 17.45 0.14 15.24
C ILE A 105 18.06 -1.02 14.45
N THR A 106 18.33 -2.13 15.15
CA THR A 106 18.84 -3.37 14.53
C THR A 106 17.74 -4.43 14.52
N ALA A 107 17.90 -5.50 13.75
CA ALA A 107 16.89 -6.56 13.61
C ALA A 107 16.56 -7.29 14.93
N ALA A 108 17.46 -7.24 15.92
CA ALA A 108 17.29 -7.91 17.22
C ALA A 108 16.55 -7.05 18.26
N VAL A 109 16.31 -5.77 17.99
CA VAL A 109 15.73 -4.84 18.96
C VAL A 109 14.22 -5.08 19.11
N THR A 110 13.77 -5.32 20.34
CA THR A 110 12.36 -5.54 20.69
C THR A 110 11.68 -4.33 21.34
N SER A 111 12.44 -3.24 21.54
CA SER A 111 11.99 -1.97 22.11
C SER A 111 12.71 -0.77 21.49
N LEU A 112 12.00 0.32 21.21
CA LEU A 112 12.54 1.49 20.51
C LEU A 112 12.50 2.70 21.42
N THR A 113 13.67 3.25 21.76
CA THR A 113 13.76 4.51 22.52
C THR A 113 13.69 5.69 21.56
N LEU A 114 12.79 6.63 21.86
CA LEU A 114 12.57 7.85 21.12
C LEU A 114 13.11 9.04 21.91
N THR A 115 13.41 10.15 21.24
CA THR A 115 13.82 11.38 21.92
C THR A 115 12.68 11.94 22.79
N ASP A 116 11.48 11.97 22.22
CA ASP A 116 10.25 12.28 22.94
C ASP A 116 9.11 11.42 22.39
N ALA A 117 8.43 10.68 23.26
CA ALA A 117 7.22 9.92 22.92
C ALA A 117 5.98 10.45 23.64
N SER A 118 6.02 11.62 24.28
CA SER A 118 4.95 12.18 25.10
C SER A 118 3.57 12.09 24.43
N ALA A 119 3.47 12.50 23.17
CA ALA A 119 2.25 12.48 22.36
C ALA A 119 1.85 11.10 21.79
N PHE A 120 2.74 10.09 21.83
CA PHE A 120 2.46 8.77 21.24
C PHE A 120 1.43 7.99 22.07
N PRO A 121 0.48 7.29 21.42
CA PRO A 121 -0.43 6.40 22.13
C PRO A 121 0.31 5.20 22.72
N SER A 122 -0.38 4.41 23.56
CA SER A 122 0.21 3.23 24.22
C SER A 122 0.51 2.07 23.28
N SER A 123 -0.14 2.03 22.12
CA SER A 123 0.04 1.01 21.08
C SER A 123 -0.31 1.59 19.71
N GLY A 124 0.28 1.04 18.64
CA GLY A 124 -0.05 1.47 17.28
C GLY A 124 1.01 1.08 16.27
N TYR A 125 1.18 1.93 15.27
CA TYR A 125 2.12 1.76 14.17
C TYR A 125 2.97 3.02 14.02
N ILE A 126 4.26 2.84 13.74
CA ILE A 126 5.16 3.92 13.35
C ILE A 126 5.76 3.62 11.99
N TYR A 127 6.10 4.66 11.24
CA TYR A 127 6.94 4.54 10.06
C TYR A 127 8.30 5.12 10.43
N VAL A 128 9.33 4.30 10.29
CA VAL A 128 10.71 4.73 10.50
C VAL A 128 11.39 4.81 9.15
N GLN A 129 12.23 5.82 8.99
CA GLN A 129 13.03 6.03 7.80
C GLN A 129 14.44 6.41 8.23
N THR A 130 15.45 5.88 7.54
CA THR A 130 16.83 6.28 7.78
C THR A 130 17.03 7.72 7.32
N LYS A 131 17.61 8.58 8.17
CA LYS A 131 18.05 9.90 7.72
C LYS A 131 19.01 9.71 6.54
N PRO A 132 18.77 10.36 5.39
CA PRO A 132 19.66 10.27 4.25
C PRO A 132 21.05 10.80 4.65
N THR A 133 22.10 10.07 4.31
CA THR A 133 23.47 10.58 4.44
C THR A 133 23.80 11.51 3.27
N ALA A 134 24.83 12.35 3.40
CA ALA A 134 25.28 13.24 2.32
C ALA A 134 25.69 12.47 1.04
N ALA A 135 26.05 11.18 1.16
CA ALA A 135 26.33 10.31 0.02
C ALA A 135 25.05 9.76 -0.65
N GLN A 136 23.91 9.81 0.02
CA GLN A 136 22.61 9.31 -0.45
C GLN A 136 21.72 10.42 -1.05
N THR A 137 22.13 11.68 -0.95
CA THR A 137 21.53 12.77 -1.71
C THR A 137 22.01 12.72 -3.16
N ARG A 138 21.11 12.39 -4.09
CA ARG A 138 21.41 12.41 -5.53
C ARG A 138 20.62 13.54 -6.17
N ALA A 139 21.31 14.47 -6.83
CA ALA A 139 20.70 15.62 -7.51
C ALA A 139 19.73 16.45 -6.65
N GLY A 140 20.11 16.76 -5.40
CA GLY A 140 19.30 17.58 -4.49
C GLY A 140 18.05 16.88 -3.94
N LYS A 141 17.86 15.58 -4.21
CA LYS A 141 16.79 14.77 -3.62
C LYS A 141 17.36 13.82 -2.56
N ASN A 142 16.75 13.85 -1.38
CA ASN A 142 17.00 12.90 -0.32
C ASN A 142 16.57 11.49 -0.77
N THR A 143 17.51 10.56 -0.93
CA THR A 143 17.17 9.15 -1.14
C THR A 143 17.10 8.47 0.22
N PHE A 144 15.90 8.29 0.76
CA PHE A 144 15.70 7.45 1.94
C PHE A 144 15.99 6.00 1.53
N THR A 145 17.12 5.46 1.99
CA THR A 145 17.58 4.14 1.53
C THR A 145 16.88 2.97 2.22
N LEU A 146 16.36 3.18 3.43
CA LEU A 146 15.68 2.15 4.20
C LEU A 146 14.49 2.78 4.94
N SER A 147 13.33 2.17 4.80
CA SER A 147 12.13 2.53 5.56
C SER A 147 11.29 1.31 5.84
N GLU A 148 10.58 1.32 6.94
CA GLU A 148 9.66 0.25 7.31
C GLU A 148 8.53 0.77 8.19
N VAL A 149 7.47 -0.02 8.29
CA VAL A 149 6.43 0.15 9.30
C VAL A 149 6.68 -0.81 10.45
N ILE A 150 6.61 -0.31 11.69
CA ILE A 150 6.78 -1.12 12.91
C ILE A 150 5.49 -1.01 13.72
N LYS A 151 4.93 -2.15 14.10
CA LYS A 151 3.84 -2.21 15.07
C LYS A 151 4.42 -2.28 16.48
N TYR A 152 3.82 -1.59 17.44
CA TYR A 152 4.18 -1.67 18.85
C TYR A 152 2.92 -1.88 19.70
N THR A 153 3.05 -2.63 20.79
CA THR A 153 1.92 -3.00 21.67
C THR A 153 2.00 -2.37 23.05
N GLY A 154 3.11 -1.72 23.38
CA GLY A 154 3.27 -0.98 24.63
C GLY A 154 4.15 0.26 24.49
N LYS A 155 4.07 1.13 25.49
CA LYS A 155 4.90 2.32 25.65
C LYS A 155 5.20 2.50 27.14
N SER A 156 6.48 2.72 27.46
CA SER A 156 6.95 3.12 28.78
C SER A 156 7.74 4.40 28.64
N THR A 157 7.19 5.52 29.10
CA THR A 157 7.81 6.85 28.97
C THR A 157 8.16 7.16 27.50
N ASN A 158 9.45 7.21 27.14
CA ASN A 158 9.93 7.46 25.78
C ASN A 158 10.31 6.18 25.01
N THR A 159 10.00 5.00 25.54
CA THR A 159 10.35 3.71 24.91
C THR A 159 9.09 2.97 24.46
N LEU A 160 9.00 2.67 23.17
CA LEU A 160 7.99 1.77 22.61
C LEU A 160 8.44 0.32 22.80
N THR A 161 7.53 -0.58 23.15
CA THR A 161 7.83 -1.99 23.48
C THR A 161 6.94 -2.95 22.68
N GLY A 162 7.36 -4.21 22.60
CA GLY A 162 6.59 -5.25 21.89
C GLY A 162 6.58 -5.02 20.38
N LEU A 163 7.74 -4.67 19.84
CA LEU A 163 7.87 -4.30 18.43
C LEU A 163 7.67 -5.52 17.51
N THR A 164 6.91 -5.33 16.43
CA THR A 164 6.87 -6.23 15.27
C THR A 164 7.37 -5.45 14.06
N ARG A 165 8.57 -5.81 13.58
CA ARG A 165 9.27 -5.18 12.44
C ARG A 165 8.66 -5.59 11.10
N GLY A 166 8.90 -4.81 10.05
CA GLY A 166 8.35 -5.08 8.72
C GLY A 166 6.84 -5.30 8.72
N SER A 167 6.10 -4.60 9.56
CA SER A 167 4.64 -4.74 9.64
C SER A 167 3.95 -3.98 8.49
N SER A 168 2.63 -4.07 8.42
CA SER A 168 1.81 -3.17 7.63
C SER A 168 0.64 -2.66 8.45
N ALA A 169 0.44 -1.35 8.41
CA ALA A 169 -0.65 -0.70 9.12
C ALA A 169 -1.95 -0.83 8.30
N PRO A 170 -3.10 -1.07 8.95
CA PRO A 170 -4.38 -1.21 8.26
C PRO A 170 -4.78 0.10 7.57
N ILE A 171 -5.35 -0.01 6.38
CA ILE A 171 -5.87 1.13 5.61
C ILE A 171 -7.01 0.66 4.69
N TYR A 172 -8.04 1.49 4.54
CA TYR A 172 -9.26 1.19 3.79
C TYR A 172 -9.98 -0.08 4.27
N GLY A 173 -9.93 -0.37 5.58
CA GLY A 173 -10.49 -1.59 6.17
C GLY A 173 -9.74 -2.87 5.79
N LEU A 174 -8.57 -2.76 5.19
CA LEU A 174 -7.72 -3.88 4.78
C LEU A 174 -6.43 -3.88 5.58
N THR A 175 -5.83 -5.05 5.78
CA THR A 175 -4.44 -5.15 6.27
C THR A 175 -3.54 -5.44 5.06
N PRO A 176 -2.74 -4.46 4.59
CA PRO A 176 -1.85 -4.67 3.47
C PRO A 176 -0.80 -5.75 3.76
N GLN A 177 -0.23 -6.32 2.70
CA GLN A 177 0.94 -7.19 2.85
C GLN A 177 2.08 -6.41 3.51
N SER A 178 2.79 -7.07 4.42
CA SER A 178 3.95 -6.56 5.15
C SER A 178 4.99 -5.90 4.22
N SER A 179 5.51 -4.74 4.63
CA SER A 179 6.66 -4.12 3.98
C SER A 179 7.94 -4.79 4.50
N THR A 180 8.59 -5.63 3.68
CA THR A 180 9.96 -6.12 3.91
C THR A 180 10.94 -5.41 3.00
#